data_AF-A0A9D7WV51-F1
#
_entry.id   AF-A0A9D7WV51-F1
#
_cell.length_a   1.000
_cell.length_b   1.000
_cell.length_c   1.000
_cell.angle_alpha   90.00
_cell.angle_beta   90.00
_cell.angle_gamma   90.00
#
_symmetry.space_group_name_H-M   'P 1'
#
loop_
_entity.id
_entity.type
_entity.pdbx_description
1 polymer ?
#
loop_
_entity_poly.entity_id
_entity_poly.type
_entity_poly.pdbx_seq_one_letter_code
_entity_poly.pdbx_strand_id
1 'polypeptide(L)'
;MRVLWQSLHTNFVQSSELLSFQNQFNALRQSNGALQDFIDPCALLDHLHSKGDRLDEKNQILAALVTTAQEAGPAQKVATTMLWLALWPGLDALFRRLLRYFLQHPEDLVSEISDQFSKGIQCLDLNRVNRIAATLILNVEREIRTSLKASWVEAGLRDVMPDEQSETQPSCVFALPDGIGTEEAIVLLTNQLEAWIGDDAALVVSIAIHGNRQHEAGNDLGISAEAARKRYQRATRLLRKNIKIIL
;
A
#
# COMPACT_ATOMS: atom_id res chain seq x y z
N MET A 1 -16.97 2.09 1.21
CA MET A 1 -15.50 2.16 1.39
C MET A 1 -14.93 0.83 1.88
N ARG A 2 -15.04 0.48 3.17
CA ARG A 2 -14.54 -0.79 3.71
C ARG A 2 -15.28 -2.04 3.21
N VAL A 3 -16.52 -1.87 2.75
CA VAL A 3 -17.40 -2.97 2.32
C VAL A 3 -16.84 -3.69 1.10
N LEU A 4 -16.40 -2.99 0.04
CA LEU A 4 -15.84 -3.63 -1.16
C LEU A 4 -14.59 -4.45 -0.86
N TRP A 5 -13.67 -3.88 -0.09
CA TRP A 5 -12.45 -4.56 0.36
C TRP A 5 -12.77 -5.81 1.18
N GLN A 6 -13.71 -5.70 2.12
CA GLN A 6 -14.16 -6.85 2.91
C GLN A 6 -14.91 -7.90 2.06
N SER A 7 -15.71 -7.48 1.08
CA SER A 7 -16.38 -8.40 0.14
C SER A 7 -15.38 -9.19 -0.68
N LEU A 8 -14.30 -8.56 -1.14
CA LEU A 8 -13.21 -9.24 -1.85
C LEU A 8 -12.54 -10.30 -0.95
N HIS A 9 -12.27 -9.99 0.32
CA HIS A 9 -11.80 -10.98 1.30
C HIS A 9 -12.79 -12.14 1.48
N THR A 10 -14.06 -11.83 1.71
CA THR A 10 -15.11 -12.83 1.91
C THR A 10 -15.24 -13.74 0.69
N ASN A 11 -15.13 -13.20 -0.53
CA ASN A 11 -15.16 -14.00 -1.75
C ASN A 11 -13.98 -14.99 -1.83
N PHE A 12 -12.78 -14.59 -1.40
CA PHE A 12 -11.64 -15.49 -1.33
C PHE A 12 -11.81 -16.57 -0.26
N VAL A 13 -12.31 -16.20 0.93
CA VAL A 13 -12.62 -17.16 2.00
C VAL A 13 -13.65 -18.17 1.54
N GLN A 14 -14.78 -17.71 0.98
CA GLN A 14 -15.82 -18.59 0.43
C GLN A 14 -15.29 -19.49 -0.71
N SER A 15 -14.40 -18.96 -1.55
CA SER A 15 -13.76 -19.76 -2.60
C SER A 15 -12.90 -20.89 -2.02
N SER A 16 -12.27 -20.67 -0.85
CA SER A 16 -11.45 -21.67 -0.18
C SER A 16 -12.26 -22.81 0.45
N GLU A 17 -13.54 -22.58 0.75
CA GLU A 17 -14.46 -23.57 1.34
C GLU A 17 -15.03 -24.54 0.30
N LEU A 18 -14.89 -24.26 -1.00
CA LEU A 18 -15.40 -25.10 -2.07
C LEU A 18 -14.69 -26.46 -2.14
N LEU A 19 -15.45 -27.54 -2.37
CA LEU A 19 -14.88 -28.89 -2.51
C LEU A 19 -13.86 -28.98 -3.67
N SER A 20 -14.09 -28.26 -4.77
CA SER A 20 -13.15 -28.17 -5.89
C SER A 20 -11.83 -27.52 -5.47
N PHE A 21 -11.89 -26.53 -4.58
CA PHE A 21 -10.71 -25.88 -4.00
C PHE A 21 -9.95 -26.86 -3.10
N GLN A 22 -10.63 -27.60 -2.24
CA GLN A 22 -10.00 -28.62 -1.38
C GLN A 22 -9.29 -29.71 -2.21
N ASN A 23 -9.92 -30.18 -3.29
CA ASN A 23 -9.31 -31.17 -4.19
C ASN A 23 -8.06 -30.62 -4.88
N GLN A 24 -8.12 -29.38 -5.37
CA GLN A 24 -6.97 -28.72 -6.00
C GLN A 24 -5.86 -28.41 -4.98
N PHE A 25 -6.21 -28.04 -3.75
CA PHE A 25 -5.26 -27.85 -2.66
C PHE A 25 -4.57 -29.17 -2.29
N ASN A 26 -5.31 -30.29 -2.23
CA ASN A 26 -4.74 -31.61 -2.00
C ASN A 26 -3.77 -32.03 -3.13
N ALA A 27 -4.08 -31.72 -4.38
CA ALA A 27 -3.15 -31.96 -5.49
C ALA A 27 -1.87 -31.12 -5.35
N LEU A 28 -2.02 -29.83 -5.00
CA LEU A 28 -0.92 -28.89 -4.76
C LEU A 28 -0.05 -29.31 -3.57
N ARG A 29 -0.65 -29.90 -2.53
CA ARG A 29 0.03 -30.48 -1.37
C ARG A 29 0.86 -31.72 -1.76
N GLN A 30 0.33 -32.58 -2.62
CA GLN A 30 1.03 -33.79 -3.06
C GLN A 30 2.24 -33.46 -3.95
N SER A 31 2.16 -32.38 -4.75
CA SER A 31 3.25 -31.95 -5.64
C SER A 31 4.33 -31.13 -4.94
N ASN A 32 4.06 -30.55 -3.77
CA ASN A 32 4.98 -29.63 -3.09
C ASN A 32 5.32 -30.11 -1.68
N GLY A 33 6.58 -30.52 -1.46
CA GLY A 33 7.05 -31.00 -0.16
C GLY A 33 6.83 -30.02 1.00
N ALA A 34 7.00 -28.71 0.74
CA ALA A 34 6.82 -27.66 1.75
C ALA A 34 5.36 -27.53 2.27
N LEU A 35 4.39 -28.13 1.59
CA LEU A 35 2.98 -28.02 1.91
C LEU A 35 2.39 -29.32 2.44
N GLN A 36 3.15 -30.42 2.45
CA GLN A 36 2.69 -31.77 2.79
C GLN A 36 2.12 -31.90 4.21
N ASP A 37 2.62 -31.10 5.15
CA ASP A 37 2.24 -31.19 6.56
C ASP A 37 0.89 -30.54 6.88
N PHE A 38 0.32 -29.76 5.94
CA PHE A 38 -0.92 -29.02 6.17
C PHE A 38 -2.13 -29.81 5.65
N ILE A 39 -3.02 -30.17 6.57
CA ILE A 39 -4.21 -31.01 6.28
C ILE A 39 -5.24 -30.25 5.44
N ASP A 40 -5.41 -28.96 5.71
CA ASP A 40 -6.39 -28.10 5.05
C ASP A 40 -5.84 -26.67 4.82
N PRO A 41 -6.52 -25.85 3.98
CA PRO A 41 -6.11 -24.48 3.72
C PRO A 41 -6.06 -23.59 4.97
N CYS A 42 -6.96 -23.81 5.94
CA CYS A 42 -7.03 -23.00 7.16
C CYS A 42 -5.79 -23.21 8.03
N ALA A 43 -5.36 -24.46 8.22
CA ALA A 43 -4.15 -24.81 8.96
C ALA A 43 -2.89 -24.16 8.34
N LEU A 44 -2.83 -24.08 7.00
CA LEU A 44 -1.75 -23.37 6.31
C LEU A 44 -1.79 -21.87 6.60
N LEU A 45 -2.98 -21.25 6.53
CA LEU A 45 -3.14 -19.81 6.79
C LEU A 45 -2.84 -19.46 8.24
N ASP A 46 -3.31 -20.26 9.20
CA ASP A 46 -3.01 -20.10 10.62
C ASP A 46 -1.50 -20.18 10.87
N HIS A 47 -0.82 -21.13 10.24
CA HIS A 47 0.63 -21.21 10.30
C HIS A 47 1.30 -19.95 9.71
N LEU A 48 0.87 -19.49 8.53
CA LEU A 48 1.42 -18.28 7.90
C LEU A 48 1.17 -17.02 8.72
N HIS A 49 0.02 -16.88 9.36
CA HIS A 49 -0.36 -15.73 10.20
C HIS A 49 0.18 -15.81 11.63
N SER A 50 0.65 -16.97 12.08
CA SER A 50 1.22 -17.14 13.42
C SER A 50 2.37 -16.17 13.70
N LYS A 51 2.48 -15.66 14.94
CA LYS A 51 3.61 -14.84 15.35
C LYS A 51 4.75 -15.78 15.76
N GLY A 52 5.83 -15.85 15.00
CA GLY A 52 6.96 -16.73 15.31
C GLY A 52 8.16 -16.57 14.37
N ASP A 53 9.31 -17.05 14.83
CA ASP A 53 10.64 -16.89 14.21
C ASP A 53 10.92 -17.88 13.06
N ARG A 54 9.87 -18.51 12.51
CA ARG A 54 9.96 -19.48 11.40
C ARG A 54 9.83 -18.79 10.04
N LEU A 55 10.55 -17.70 9.87
CA LEU A 55 10.43 -16.86 8.67
C LEU A 55 10.88 -17.59 7.40
N ASP A 56 11.91 -18.44 7.51
CA ASP A 56 12.44 -19.19 6.37
C ASP A 56 11.45 -20.26 5.89
N GLU A 57 10.83 -21.01 6.81
CA GLU A 57 9.79 -22.00 6.50
C GLU A 57 8.58 -21.33 5.82
N LYS A 58 8.11 -20.21 6.38
CA LYS A 58 7.04 -19.41 5.76
C LYS A 58 7.43 -18.89 4.38
N ASN A 59 8.69 -18.49 4.21
CA ASN A 59 9.18 -18.02 2.93
C ASN A 59 9.25 -19.17 1.90
N GLN A 60 9.61 -20.38 2.30
CA GLN A 60 9.57 -21.57 1.42
C GLN A 60 8.14 -21.92 1.00
N ILE A 61 7.19 -21.87 1.94
CA ILE A 61 5.76 -22.04 1.65
C ILE A 61 5.28 -21.01 0.62
N LEU A 62 5.60 -19.73 0.85
CA LEU A 62 5.23 -18.66 -0.07
C LEU A 62 5.92 -18.81 -1.44
N ALA A 63 7.16 -19.30 -1.48
CA ALA A 63 7.87 -19.58 -2.73
C ALA A 63 7.13 -20.65 -3.54
N ALA A 64 6.77 -21.77 -2.91
CA ALA A 64 6.01 -22.84 -3.56
C ALA A 64 4.66 -22.34 -4.11
N LEU A 65 3.96 -21.50 -3.34
CA LEU A 65 2.71 -20.88 -3.80
C LEU A 65 2.93 -19.91 -4.97
N VAL A 66 3.99 -19.09 -4.95
CA VAL A 66 4.31 -18.18 -6.07
C VAL A 66 4.67 -18.98 -7.32
N THR A 67 5.52 -20.01 -7.21
CA THR A 67 5.85 -20.88 -8.35
C THR A 67 4.60 -21.49 -8.96
N THR A 68 3.72 -22.06 -8.13
CA THR A 68 2.47 -22.67 -8.60
C THR A 68 1.49 -21.64 -9.20
N ALA A 69 1.53 -20.38 -8.73
CA ALA A 69 0.72 -19.29 -9.28
C ALA A 69 1.26 -18.70 -10.60
N GLN A 70 2.57 -18.83 -10.84
CA GLN A 70 3.24 -18.45 -12.08
C GLN A 70 3.08 -19.52 -13.16
N GLU A 71 2.99 -20.79 -12.78
CA GLU A 71 2.74 -21.90 -13.69
C GLU A 71 1.27 -21.93 -14.16
N ALA A 72 1.06 -22.03 -15.48
CA ALA A 72 -0.27 -22.23 -16.03
C ALA A 72 -0.77 -23.65 -15.70
N GLY A 73 -1.76 -23.75 -14.82
CA GLY A 73 -2.26 -25.06 -14.38
C GLY A 73 -3.52 -25.02 -13.54
N PRO A 74 -4.12 -26.19 -13.25
CA PRO A 74 -5.35 -26.29 -12.47
C PRO A 74 -5.18 -25.80 -11.03
N ALA A 75 -3.95 -25.82 -10.51
CA ALA A 75 -3.61 -25.37 -9.16
C ALA A 75 -3.32 -23.86 -9.06
N GLN A 76 -3.19 -23.16 -10.20
CA GLN A 76 -2.83 -21.74 -10.26
C GLN A 76 -3.80 -20.86 -9.49
N LYS A 77 -5.12 -21.10 -9.68
CA LYS A 77 -6.18 -20.34 -9.01
C LYS A 77 -6.12 -20.54 -7.49
N VAL A 78 -5.92 -21.76 -7.02
CA VAL A 78 -5.77 -22.07 -5.59
C VAL A 78 -4.55 -21.39 -5.01
N ALA A 79 -3.40 -21.51 -5.65
CA ALA A 79 -2.17 -20.88 -5.20
C ALA A 79 -2.32 -19.35 -5.10
N THR A 80 -2.95 -18.73 -6.09
CA THR A 80 -3.23 -17.29 -6.12
C THR A 80 -4.17 -16.88 -4.97
N THR A 81 -5.27 -17.61 -4.76
CA THR A 81 -6.18 -17.35 -3.63
C THR A 81 -5.48 -17.53 -2.28
N MET A 82 -4.62 -18.54 -2.13
CA MET A 82 -3.84 -18.74 -0.91
C MET A 82 -2.84 -17.60 -0.67
N LEU A 83 -2.19 -17.07 -1.70
CA LEU A 83 -1.31 -15.89 -1.57
C LEU A 83 -2.09 -14.65 -1.13
N TRP A 84 -3.28 -14.42 -1.71
CA TRP A 84 -4.16 -13.33 -1.31
C TRP A 84 -4.54 -13.42 0.18
N LEU A 85 -4.99 -14.60 0.63
CA LEU A 85 -5.39 -14.82 2.02
C LEU A 85 -4.19 -14.77 2.98
N ALA A 86 -3.05 -15.35 2.60
CA ALA A 86 -1.83 -15.34 3.39
C ALA A 86 -1.31 -13.90 3.61
N LEU A 87 -1.31 -13.08 2.57
CA LEU A 87 -0.83 -11.71 2.60
C LEU A 87 -1.90 -10.68 2.98
N TRP A 88 -3.14 -11.13 3.20
CA TRP A 88 -4.27 -10.28 3.56
C TRP A 88 -3.98 -9.28 4.68
N PRO A 89 -3.37 -9.67 5.83
CA PRO A 89 -3.10 -8.70 6.90
C PRO A 89 -2.17 -7.56 6.45
N GLY A 90 -1.20 -7.87 5.59
CA GLY A 90 -0.27 -6.90 5.04
C GLY A 90 -0.91 -6.00 3.98
N LEU A 91 -1.74 -6.58 3.11
CA LEU A 91 -2.51 -5.86 2.12
C LEU A 91 -3.59 -4.98 2.76
N ASP A 92 -4.26 -5.43 3.82
CA ASP A 92 -5.22 -4.63 4.58
C ASP A 92 -4.55 -3.44 5.28
N ALA A 93 -3.35 -3.64 5.83
CA ALA A 93 -2.54 -2.54 6.36
C ALA A 93 -2.11 -1.54 5.27
N LEU A 94 -1.80 -2.02 4.07
CA LEU A 94 -1.50 -1.20 2.90
C LEU A 94 -2.74 -0.42 2.44
N PHE A 95 -3.88 -1.09 2.28
CA PHE A 95 -5.16 -0.49 1.93
C PHE A 95 -5.51 0.65 2.89
N ARG A 96 -5.47 0.40 4.20
CA ARG A 96 -5.75 1.42 5.23
C ARG A 96 -4.80 2.62 5.14
N ARG A 97 -3.53 2.39 4.79
CA ARG A 97 -2.52 3.45 4.66
C ARG A 97 -2.74 4.30 3.41
N LEU A 98 -3.15 3.69 2.30
CA LEU A 98 -3.33 4.38 1.02
C LEU A 98 -4.74 4.95 0.84
N LEU A 99 -5.74 4.52 1.63
CA LEU A 99 -7.12 5.00 1.54
C LEU A 99 -7.25 6.52 1.57
N ARG A 100 -6.36 7.22 2.28
CA ARG A 100 -6.32 8.69 2.34
C ARG A 100 -6.09 9.38 0.99
N TYR A 101 -5.53 8.67 0.01
CA TYR A 101 -5.29 9.17 -1.36
C TYR A 101 -6.45 8.88 -2.32
N PHE A 102 -7.38 8.02 -1.92
CA PHE A 102 -8.47 7.52 -2.74
C PHE A 102 -9.83 7.79 -2.06
N LEU A 103 -9.94 8.92 -1.33
CA LEU A 103 -11.16 9.24 -0.58
C LEU A 103 -12.37 9.48 -1.49
N GLN A 104 -12.12 10.02 -2.69
CA GLN A 104 -13.16 10.25 -3.70
C GLN A 104 -13.54 8.96 -4.44
N HIS A 105 -12.55 8.09 -4.73
CA HIS A 105 -12.72 6.85 -5.50
C HIS A 105 -12.04 5.65 -4.82
N PRO A 106 -12.62 5.10 -3.74
CA PRO A 106 -12.04 3.97 -3.02
C PRO A 106 -12.04 2.65 -3.81
N GLU A 107 -12.92 2.50 -4.79
CA GLU A 107 -12.96 1.38 -5.74
C GLU A 107 -11.69 1.30 -6.59
N ASP A 108 -11.13 2.44 -6.99
CA ASP A 108 -9.90 2.49 -7.77
C ASP A 108 -8.73 1.91 -6.98
N LEU A 109 -8.68 2.16 -5.66
CA LEU A 109 -7.67 1.56 -4.80
C LEU A 109 -7.78 0.04 -4.73
N VAL A 110 -9.01 -0.50 -4.69
CA VAL A 110 -9.22 -1.95 -4.69
C VAL A 110 -8.76 -2.56 -6.01
N SER A 111 -9.10 -1.93 -7.13
CA SER A 111 -8.67 -2.35 -8.48
C SER A 111 -7.15 -2.28 -8.62
N GLU A 112 -6.53 -1.16 -8.21
CA GLU A 112 -5.09 -0.97 -8.31
C GLU A 112 -4.32 -1.96 -7.43
N ILE A 113 -4.75 -2.21 -6.18
CA ILE A 113 -4.13 -3.25 -5.35
C ILE A 113 -4.27 -4.62 -6.02
N SER A 114 -5.44 -4.92 -6.59
CA SER A 114 -5.70 -6.20 -7.26
C SER A 114 -4.80 -6.42 -8.47
N ASP A 115 -4.68 -5.40 -9.32
CA ASP A 115 -3.86 -5.43 -10.51
C ASP A 115 -2.37 -5.51 -10.17
N GLN A 116 -1.89 -4.65 -9.27
CA GLN A 116 -0.47 -4.61 -8.91
C GLN A 116 -0.04 -5.85 -8.13
N PHE A 117 -0.91 -6.42 -7.30
CA PHE A 117 -0.60 -7.67 -6.61
C PHE A 117 -0.55 -8.86 -7.59
N SER A 118 -1.51 -8.93 -8.52
CA SER A 118 -1.53 -9.98 -9.55
C SER A 118 -0.30 -9.90 -10.46
N LYS A 119 0.05 -8.68 -10.92
CA LYS A 119 1.30 -8.42 -11.66
C LYS A 119 2.53 -8.76 -10.83
N GLY A 120 2.54 -8.38 -9.56
CA GLY A 120 3.61 -8.64 -8.61
C GLY A 120 3.90 -10.13 -8.43
N ILE A 121 2.86 -10.97 -8.35
CA ILE A 121 3.02 -12.43 -8.31
C ILE A 121 3.65 -12.95 -9.61
N GLN A 122 3.15 -12.52 -10.77
CA GLN A 122 3.63 -13.01 -12.07
C GLN A 122 5.07 -12.59 -12.38
N CYS A 123 5.50 -11.41 -11.91
CA CYS A 123 6.84 -10.88 -12.18
C CYS A 123 7.86 -11.17 -11.09
N LEU A 124 7.52 -11.89 -10.01
CA LEU A 124 8.43 -12.10 -8.89
C LEU A 124 9.55 -13.09 -9.25
N ASP A 125 10.80 -12.62 -9.21
CA ASP A 125 11.98 -13.47 -9.37
C ASP A 125 12.41 -14.10 -8.03
N LEU A 126 12.04 -15.38 -7.85
CA LEU A 126 12.33 -16.15 -6.65
C LEU A 126 13.83 -16.43 -6.43
N ASN A 127 14.68 -16.28 -7.46
CA ASN A 127 16.12 -16.46 -7.30
C ASN A 127 16.79 -15.28 -6.55
N ARG A 128 16.13 -14.13 -6.54
CA ARG A 128 16.65 -12.89 -5.95
C ARG A 128 15.96 -12.53 -4.64
N VAL A 129 14.77 -13.07 -4.38
CA VAL A 129 13.91 -12.64 -3.29
C VAL A 129 13.87 -13.66 -2.15
N ASN A 130 14.52 -13.29 -1.03
CA ASN A 130 14.52 -14.09 0.19
C ASN A 130 13.37 -13.76 1.17
N ARG A 131 12.57 -12.71 0.89
CA ARG A 131 11.47 -12.25 1.76
C ARG A 131 10.22 -11.95 0.93
N ILE A 132 9.58 -12.99 0.44
CA ILE A 132 8.49 -12.92 -0.56
C ILE A 132 7.33 -12.06 -0.08
N ALA A 133 6.81 -12.31 1.13
CA ALA A 133 5.69 -11.55 1.68
C ALA A 133 5.96 -10.05 1.72
N ALA A 134 7.11 -9.67 2.29
CA ALA A 134 7.51 -8.28 2.39
C ALA A 134 7.70 -7.69 1.00
N THR A 135 8.48 -8.34 0.13
CA THR A 135 8.78 -7.83 -1.21
C THR A 135 7.51 -7.62 -2.04
N LEU A 136 6.55 -8.55 -2.03
CA LEU A 136 5.29 -8.38 -2.76
C LEU A 136 4.51 -7.16 -2.28
N ILE A 137 4.31 -7.01 -0.96
CA ILE A 137 3.60 -5.85 -0.39
C ILE A 137 4.33 -4.54 -0.71
N LEU A 138 5.66 -4.55 -0.63
CA LEU A 138 6.50 -3.39 -0.92
C LEU A 138 6.43 -2.99 -2.40
N ASN A 139 6.44 -3.97 -3.31
CA ASN A 139 6.32 -3.73 -4.75
C ASN A 139 4.94 -3.17 -5.08
N VAL A 140 3.86 -3.77 -4.57
CA VAL A 140 2.49 -3.26 -4.76
C VAL A 140 2.39 -1.81 -4.28
N GLU A 141 2.88 -1.50 -3.08
CA GLU A 141 2.85 -0.12 -2.59
C GLU A 141 3.65 0.83 -3.48
N ARG A 142 4.84 0.40 -3.94
CA ARG A 142 5.70 1.21 -4.79
C ARG A 142 5.02 1.54 -6.12
N GLU A 143 4.42 0.55 -6.76
CA GLU A 143 3.75 0.75 -8.05
C GLU A 143 2.53 1.68 -7.92
N ILE A 144 1.68 1.46 -6.91
CA ILE A 144 0.52 2.33 -6.65
C ILE A 144 0.97 3.79 -6.44
N ARG A 145 2.02 4.00 -5.64
CA ARG A 145 2.55 5.36 -5.39
C ARG A 145 3.19 5.98 -6.62
N THR A 146 3.84 5.18 -7.46
CA THR A 146 4.44 5.66 -8.70
C THR A 146 3.34 6.13 -9.66
N SER A 147 2.26 5.35 -9.77
CA SER A 147 1.05 5.72 -10.51
C SER A 147 0.42 7.01 -9.96
N LEU A 148 0.29 7.11 -8.63
CA LEU A 148 -0.26 8.30 -7.96
C LEU A 148 0.59 9.56 -8.19
N LYS A 149 1.92 9.43 -8.15
CA LYS A 149 2.82 10.55 -8.48
C LYS A 149 2.69 10.98 -9.93
N ALA A 150 2.59 10.02 -10.86
CA ALA A 150 2.41 10.30 -12.27
C ALA A 150 1.09 11.04 -12.53
N SER A 151 0.00 10.61 -11.87
CA SER A 151 -1.30 11.28 -12.02
C SER A 151 -1.33 12.69 -11.42
N TRP A 152 -0.62 12.94 -10.33
CA TRP A 152 -0.46 14.29 -9.79
C TRP A 152 0.35 15.20 -10.70
N VAL A 153 1.44 14.71 -11.28
CA VAL A 153 2.23 15.49 -12.26
C VAL A 153 1.37 15.80 -13.49
N GLU A 154 0.59 14.83 -13.98
CA GLU A 154 -0.33 15.03 -15.10
C GLU A 154 -1.46 16.03 -14.75
N ALA A 155 -2.02 15.94 -13.54
CA ALA A 155 -3.05 16.86 -13.07
C ALA A 155 -2.51 18.30 -12.89
N GLY A 156 -1.30 18.44 -12.34
CA GLY A 156 -0.60 19.73 -12.23
C GLY A 156 -0.29 20.36 -13.59
N LEU A 157 0.11 19.55 -14.56
CA LEU A 157 0.26 19.99 -15.96
C LEU A 157 -1.08 20.41 -16.60
N ARG A 158 -2.22 19.86 -16.15
CA ARG A 158 -3.56 20.23 -16.62
C ARG A 158 -4.12 21.48 -15.92
N ASP A 159 -3.75 21.75 -14.67
CA ASP A 159 -4.17 22.92 -13.88
C ASP A 159 -3.62 24.25 -14.44
N VAL A 160 -2.61 24.20 -15.33
CA VAL A 160 -2.02 25.39 -15.98
C VAL A 160 -2.91 25.97 -17.11
N MET A 161 -4.11 25.43 -17.33
CA MET A 161 -5.10 26.02 -18.24
C MET A 161 -6.15 26.79 -17.42
N PRO A 162 -6.21 28.14 -17.52
CA PRO A 162 -7.12 28.93 -16.69
C PRO A 162 -8.54 28.80 -17.22
N ASP A 163 -9.49 28.47 -16.35
CA ASP A 163 -10.91 28.72 -16.59
C ASP A 163 -11.58 29.31 -15.34
N GLU A 164 -12.60 30.12 -15.61
CA GLU A 164 -13.01 31.27 -14.79
C GLU A 164 -13.72 30.97 -13.45
N GLN A 165 -13.31 31.75 -12.43
CA GLN A 165 -14.08 32.34 -11.32
C GLN A 165 -15.14 31.51 -10.58
N SER A 166 -14.94 31.33 -9.27
CA SER A 166 -16.00 31.48 -8.25
C SER A 166 -15.42 31.79 -6.87
N GLU A 167 -15.84 32.92 -6.29
CA GLU A 167 -15.55 33.33 -4.91
C GLU A 167 -16.36 32.49 -3.92
N THR A 168 -15.72 31.88 -2.91
CA THR A 168 -16.40 31.39 -1.70
C THR A 168 -15.48 31.48 -0.47
N GLN A 169 -16.05 31.84 0.68
CA GLN A 169 -15.36 32.18 1.93
C GLN A 169 -14.66 30.98 2.59
N PRO A 170 -13.47 31.15 3.19
CA PRO A 170 -12.67 30.04 3.69
C PRO A 170 -13.23 29.43 4.99
N SER A 171 -13.53 28.12 4.95
CA SER A 171 -14.01 27.33 6.11
C SER A 171 -12.96 26.41 6.76
N CYS A 172 -11.67 26.54 6.41
CA CYS A 172 -10.61 25.68 6.95
C CYS A 172 -9.65 26.44 7.89
N VAL A 173 -9.11 25.75 8.91
CA VAL A 173 -8.09 26.26 9.86
C VAL A 173 -6.83 26.79 9.15
N PHE A 174 -6.60 26.35 7.91
CA PHE A 174 -5.48 26.75 7.07
C PHE A 174 -5.80 27.93 6.14
N ALA A 175 -7.03 28.46 6.19
CA ALA A 175 -7.52 29.56 5.36
C ALA A 175 -7.20 29.40 3.86
N LEU A 176 -7.17 28.16 3.34
CA LEU A 176 -7.01 27.88 1.92
C LEU A 176 -8.27 28.39 1.18
N PRO A 177 -8.12 29.28 0.19
CA PRO A 177 -9.22 29.63 -0.71
C PRO A 177 -9.84 28.39 -1.38
N ASP A 178 -11.16 28.37 -1.52
CA ASP A 178 -11.83 27.31 -2.27
C ASP A 178 -11.56 27.48 -3.77
N GLY A 179 -11.39 26.37 -4.50
CA GLY A 179 -11.14 26.37 -5.94
C GLY A 179 -9.68 26.56 -6.37
N ILE A 180 -8.73 26.55 -5.43
CA ILE A 180 -7.30 26.55 -5.77
C ILE A 180 -6.89 25.20 -6.36
N GLY A 181 -6.09 25.27 -7.43
CA GLY A 181 -5.45 24.10 -8.01
C GLY A 181 -4.64 23.30 -6.99
N THR A 182 -4.55 21.99 -7.16
CA THR A 182 -3.89 21.13 -6.14
C THR A 182 -2.44 21.53 -5.88
N GLU A 183 -1.73 22.03 -6.89
CA GLU A 183 -0.34 22.51 -6.75
C GLU A 183 -0.25 23.83 -5.97
N GLU A 184 -1.11 24.78 -6.26
CA GLU A 184 -1.15 26.07 -5.56
C GLU A 184 -1.57 25.89 -4.09
N ALA A 185 -2.48 24.96 -3.81
CA ALA A 185 -2.85 24.57 -2.46
C ALA A 185 -1.67 23.91 -1.73
N ILE A 186 -0.88 23.06 -2.41
CA ILE A 186 0.34 22.47 -1.87
C ILE A 186 1.39 23.56 -1.58
N VAL A 187 1.57 24.55 -2.46
CA VAL A 187 2.52 25.66 -2.24
C VAL A 187 2.08 26.50 -1.05
N LEU A 188 0.80 26.89 -0.97
CA LEU A 188 0.27 27.67 0.15
C LEU A 188 0.39 26.90 1.47
N LEU A 189 0.06 25.61 1.47
CA LEU A 189 0.23 24.75 2.63
C LEU A 189 1.71 24.58 2.99
N THR A 190 2.60 24.48 2.01
CA THR A 190 4.06 24.39 2.25
C THR A 190 4.57 25.67 2.91
N ASN A 191 4.20 26.85 2.39
CA ASN A 191 4.56 28.14 2.96
C ASN A 191 4.02 28.31 4.39
N GLN A 192 2.78 27.88 4.63
CA GLN A 192 2.16 27.93 5.95
C GLN A 192 2.82 26.94 6.94
N LEU A 193 3.20 25.76 6.46
CA LEU A 193 3.95 24.78 7.25
C LEU A 193 5.38 25.27 7.52
N GLU A 194 6.05 25.92 6.57
CA GLU A 194 7.36 26.55 6.79
C GLU A 194 7.30 27.58 7.92
N ALA A 195 6.23 28.37 8.00
CA ALA A 195 6.02 29.30 9.10
C ALA A 195 5.90 28.60 10.48
N TRP A 196 5.47 27.34 10.52
CA TRP A 196 5.23 26.59 11.77
C TRP A 196 6.35 25.63 12.15
N ILE A 197 7.02 25.03 11.17
CA ILE A 197 8.01 23.96 11.35
C ILE A 197 9.32 24.19 10.59
N GLY A 198 9.46 25.30 9.85
CA GLY A 198 10.66 25.67 9.10
C GLY A 198 11.01 24.67 8.01
N ASP A 199 12.31 24.48 7.77
CA ASP A 199 12.89 23.62 6.73
C ASP A 199 12.38 22.16 6.72
N ASP A 200 11.74 21.70 7.81
CA ASP A 200 11.15 20.37 7.86
C ASP A 200 9.78 20.29 7.12
N ALA A 201 9.22 21.41 6.65
CA ALA A 201 7.94 21.50 5.95
C ALA A 201 7.92 20.69 4.65
N ALA A 202 8.93 20.85 3.80
CA ALA A 202 9.07 20.07 2.56
C ALA A 202 9.12 18.56 2.84
N LEU A 203 9.77 18.16 3.93
CA LEU A 203 9.84 16.76 4.36
C LEU A 203 8.48 16.24 4.84
N VAL A 204 7.72 17.05 5.58
CA VAL A 204 6.36 16.69 6.01
C VAL A 204 5.41 16.61 4.82
N VAL A 205 5.46 17.57 3.91
CA VAL A 205 4.67 17.57 2.67
C VAL A 205 5.01 16.35 1.82
N SER A 206 6.29 16.01 1.66
CA SER A 206 6.73 14.81 0.94
C SER A 206 6.20 13.50 1.56
N ILE A 207 6.19 13.39 2.89
CA ILE A 207 5.78 12.14 3.56
C ILE A 207 4.26 12.04 3.80
N ALA A 208 3.63 13.15 4.21
CA ALA A 208 2.22 13.17 4.59
C ALA A 208 1.31 13.36 3.37
N ILE A 209 1.69 14.23 2.45
CA ILE A 209 0.91 14.56 1.25
C ILE A 209 1.36 13.67 0.11
N HIS A 210 2.65 13.67 -0.25
CA HIS A 210 3.13 12.85 -1.36
C HIS A 210 3.32 11.37 -0.99
N GLY A 211 3.16 11.03 0.28
CA GLY A 211 3.17 9.66 0.78
C GLY A 211 4.53 9.01 0.86
N ASN A 212 5.62 9.68 0.47
CA ASN A 212 6.96 9.10 0.46
C ASN A 212 7.35 8.48 1.80
N ARG A 213 8.17 7.42 1.77
CA ARG A 213 8.79 6.91 3.00
C ARG A 213 9.86 7.90 3.46
N GLN A 214 10.17 7.89 4.75
CA GLN A 214 11.16 8.80 5.33
C GLN A 214 12.52 8.75 4.61
N HIS A 215 12.97 7.57 4.16
CA HIS A 215 14.23 7.45 3.44
C HIS A 215 14.15 7.94 1.99
N GLU A 216 13.01 7.74 1.31
CA GLU A 216 12.77 8.24 -0.05
C GLU A 216 12.66 9.77 -0.05
N ALA A 217 11.84 10.32 0.85
CA ALA A 217 11.73 11.76 1.06
C ALA A 217 13.08 12.37 1.47
N GLY A 218 13.87 11.64 2.25
CA GLY A 218 15.23 12.05 2.57
C GLY A 218 16.12 12.12 1.34
N ASN A 219 16.11 11.08 0.51
CA ASN A 219 16.89 11.02 -0.72
C ASN A 219 16.49 12.12 -1.71
N ASP A 220 15.19 12.36 -1.89
CA ASP A 220 14.64 13.42 -2.76
C ASP A 220 15.07 14.82 -2.28
N LEU A 221 15.25 14.99 -0.96
CA LEU A 221 15.68 16.23 -0.32
C LEU A 221 17.20 16.29 -0.07
N GLY A 222 17.97 15.31 -0.57
CA GLY A 222 19.43 15.26 -0.41
C GLY A 222 19.93 15.03 1.03
N ILE A 223 19.09 14.47 1.91
CA ILE A 223 19.42 14.20 3.33
C ILE A 223 19.40 12.70 3.65
N SER A 224 20.22 12.28 4.62
CA SER A 224 20.31 10.87 5.00
C SER A 224 19.00 10.34 5.59
N ALA A 225 18.73 9.04 5.43
CA ALA A 225 17.52 8.40 5.93
C ALA A 225 17.33 8.56 7.46
N GLU A 226 18.42 8.53 8.22
CA GLU A 226 18.39 8.73 9.67
C GLU A 226 18.07 10.20 10.04
N ALA A 227 18.63 11.15 9.28
CA ALA A 227 18.32 12.57 9.44
C ALA A 227 16.86 12.87 9.08
N ALA A 228 16.35 12.31 7.98
CA ALA A 228 14.95 12.42 7.58
C ALA A 228 13.99 11.87 8.64
N ARG A 229 14.31 10.72 9.25
CA ARG A 229 13.52 10.17 10.36
C ARG A 229 13.49 11.11 11.58
N LYS A 230 14.64 11.63 12.02
CA LYS A 230 14.72 12.54 13.19
C LYS A 230 14.02 13.87 12.92
N ARG A 231 14.21 14.45 11.73
CA ARG A 231 13.55 15.69 11.31
C ARG A 231 12.04 15.54 11.20
N TYR A 232 11.54 14.46 10.61
CA TYR A 232 10.10 14.20 10.54
C TYR A 232 9.47 13.99 11.94
N GLN A 233 10.15 13.30 12.85
CA GLN A 233 9.68 13.16 14.24
C GLN A 233 9.65 14.50 14.99
N ARG A 234 10.64 15.37 14.76
CA ARG A 234 10.66 16.74 15.32
C ARG A 234 9.50 17.58 14.76
N ALA A 235 9.33 17.60 13.45
CA ALA A 235 8.29 18.38 12.76
C ALA A 235 6.88 17.96 13.18
N THR A 236 6.60 16.66 13.26
CA THR A 236 5.29 16.16 13.72
C THR A 236 5.02 16.47 15.19
N ARG A 237 6.05 16.51 16.04
CA ARG A 237 5.92 16.94 17.44
C ARG A 237 5.62 18.45 17.54
N LEU A 238 6.26 19.27 16.71
CA LEU A 238 6.01 20.71 16.64
C LEU A 238 4.61 21.03 16.10
N LEU A 239 4.17 20.34 15.03
CA LEU A 239 2.82 20.48 14.49
C LEU A 239 1.75 20.16 15.53
N ARG A 240 1.91 19.07 16.29
CA ARG A 240 0.97 18.73 17.38
C ARG A 240 0.94 19.79 18.49
N LYS A 241 2.06 20.49 18.74
CA LYS A 241 2.12 21.57 19.72
C LYS A 241 1.42 22.83 19.20
N ASN A 242 1.66 23.21 17.95
CA ASN A 242 1.09 24.41 17.34
C ASN A 242 -0.41 24.27 17.06
N ILE A 243 -0.85 23.09 16.59
CA ILE A 243 -2.28 22.79 16.37
C ILE A 243 -3.08 22.84 17.70
N LYS A 244 -2.46 22.49 18.84
CA LYS A 244 -3.09 22.62 20.17
C LYS A 244 -3.14 24.05 20.72
N ILE A 245 -2.41 24.99 20.12
CA ILE A 245 -2.41 26.40 20.52
C ILE A 245 -3.44 27.19 19.69
N ILE A 246 -3.78 26.67 18.50
CA ILE A 246 -4.71 27.28 17.54
C ILE A 246 -6.16 26.77 17.74
N LEU A 247 -6.35 25.62 18.40
CA LEU A 247 -7.64 25.08 18.88
C LEU A 247 -7.86 25.41 20.35
#